data_AF-A0A951LXB6-F1
#
_entry.id   AF-A0A951LXB6-F1
#
_cell.length_a   1.000
_cell.length_b   1.000
_cell.length_c   1.000
_cell.angle_alpha   90.00
_cell.angle_beta   90.00
_cell.angle_gamma   90.00
#
_symmetry.space_group_name_H-M   'P 1'
#
loop_
_entity.id
_entity.type
_entity.pdbx_description
1 polymer ?
#
loop_
_entity_poly.entity_id
_entity_poly.type
_entity_poly.pdbx_seq_one_letter_code
_entity_poly.pdbx_strand_id
1 'polypeptide(L)'
;MSTDVKEMSDEEIRARIIELGFDGDARWYEEFCEMMRAGLPSGTGVALRGSVVTGTRWEDGSPFDADGKGTSDLDVTLIGGKVMECWHEDEFYIPSLHTKPLGDKAPEIAPALNELRENLQRLVRRPVNFQATSNMILFARDVIFDQPYFTIIDAAEDA
;
A
#
# COMPACT_ATOMS: atom_id res chain seq x y z
N MET A 1 10.96 16.91 -14.99
CA MET A 1 11.25 17.15 -13.57
C MET A 1 10.05 16.64 -12.81
N SER A 2 10.14 15.48 -12.16
CA SER A 2 9.04 15.01 -11.30
C SER A 2 8.92 16.00 -10.14
N THR A 3 7.78 16.64 -9.97
CA THR A 3 7.52 17.49 -8.79
C THR A 3 7.64 16.63 -7.54
N ASP A 4 8.40 17.11 -6.54
CA ASP A 4 8.49 16.44 -5.25
C ASP A 4 7.08 16.27 -4.69
N VAL A 5 6.73 15.04 -4.28
CA VAL A 5 5.41 14.74 -3.72
C VAL A 5 5.08 15.62 -2.51
N LYS A 6 6.08 16.10 -1.77
CA LYS A 6 5.90 17.03 -0.65
C LYS A 6 5.35 18.40 -1.06
N GLU A 7 5.50 18.76 -2.34
CA GLU A 7 5.02 20.03 -2.90
C GLU A 7 3.68 19.87 -3.62
N MET A 8 3.16 18.65 -3.71
CA MET A 8 1.90 18.34 -4.38
C MET A 8 0.73 18.38 -3.42
N SER A 9 -0.42 18.80 -3.94
CA SER A 9 -1.71 18.62 -3.30
C SER A 9 -2.17 17.16 -3.34
N ASP A 10 -3.09 16.79 -2.44
CA ASP A 10 -3.68 15.46 -2.41
C ASP A 10 -4.35 15.06 -3.74
N GLU A 11 -4.91 16.04 -4.47
CA GLU A 11 -5.51 15.83 -5.79
C GLU A 11 -4.45 15.45 -6.83
N GLU A 12 -3.31 16.15 -6.82
CA GLU A 12 -2.19 15.85 -7.73
C GLU A 12 -1.54 14.50 -7.40
N ILE A 13 -1.41 14.16 -6.11
CA ILE A 13 -0.87 12.86 -5.69
C ILE A 13 -1.83 11.74 -6.13
N ARG A 14 -3.13 11.92 -5.93
CA ARG A 14 -4.14 10.97 -6.40
C ARG A 14 -4.11 10.81 -7.92
N ALA A 15 -4.02 11.91 -8.67
CA ALA A 15 -3.94 11.87 -10.13
C ALA A 15 -2.72 11.09 -10.60
N ARG A 16 -1.54 11.31 -9.97
CA ARG A 16 -0.33 10.53 -10.23
C ARG A 16 -0.53 9.05 -9.92
N ILE A 17 -1.12 8.72 -8.77
CA ILE A 17 -1.36 7.32 -8.38
C ILE A 17 -2.25 6.63 -9.43
N ILE A 18 -3.30 7.30 -9.89
CA ILE A 18 -4.18 6.77 -10.94
C ILE A 18 -3.42 6.58 -12.26
N GLU A 19 -2.63 7.58 -12.67
CA GLU A 19 -1.83 7.52 -13.89
C GLU A 19 -0.82 6.36 -13.86
N LEU A 20 -0.08 6.21 -12.76
CA LEU A 20 1.00 5.22 -12.63
C LEU A 20 0.46 3.83 -12.26
N GLY A 21 -0.28 3.74 -11.17
CA GLY A 21 -0.71 2.48 -10.58
C GLY A 21 -1.89 1.83 -11.29
N PHE A 22 -2.74 2.63 -11.95
CA PHE A 22 -4.04 2.20 -12.50
C PHE A 22 -4.19 2.53 -13.99
N ASP A 23 -3.08 2.71 -14.71
CA ASP A 23 -3.06 2.97 -16.16
C ASP A 23 -3.86 4.22 -16.58
N GLY A 24 -4.03 5.19 -15.68
CA GLY A 24 -4.86 6.38 -15.91
C GLY A 24 -6.37 6.12 -15.83
N ASP A 25 -6.81 4.91 -15.46
CA ASP A 25 -8.22 4.56 -15.34
C ASP A 25 -8.71 4.71 -13.89
N ALA A 26 -9.40 5.81 -13.62
CA ALA A 26 -9.98 6.09 -12.31
C ALA A 26 -10.95 5.00 -11.83
N ARG A 27 -11.59 4.26 -12.75
CA ARG A 27 -12.51 3.19 -12.39
C ARG A 27 -11.79 2.01 -11.74
N TRP A 28 -10.57 1.71 -12.20
CA TRP A 28 -9.75 0.67 -11.56
C TRP A 28 -9.28 1.08 -10.18
N TYR A 29 -9.00 2.37 -9.97
CA TYR A 29 -8.69 2.90 -8.64
C TYR A 29 -9.89 2.80 -7.69
N GLU A 30 -11.09 3.14 -8.17
CA GLU A 30 -12.33 3.02 -7.39
C GLU A 30 -12.63 1.55 -7.05
N GLU A 31 -12.57 0.66 -8.04
CA GLU A 31 -12.78 -0.79 -7.85
C GLU A 31 -11.76 -1.38 -6.87
N PHE A 32 -10.49 -0.96 -6.95
CA PHE A 32 -9.46 -1.34 -5.99
C PHE A 32 -9.83 -0.91 -4.56
N CYS A 33 -10.27 0.34 -4.38
CA CYS A 33 -10.73 0.84 -3.08
C CYS A 33 -11.94 0.06 -2.56
N GLU A 34 -12.89 -0.28 -3.43
CA GLU A 34 -14.08 -1.06 -3.05
C GLU A 34 -13.72 -2.49 -2.63
N MET A 35 -12.87 -3.17 -3.39
CA MET A 35 -12.38 -4.51 -3.05
C MET A 35 -11.64 -4.51 -1.71
N MET A 36 -10.83 -3.47 -1.44
CA MET A 36 -10.15 -3.30 -0.15
C MET A 36 -11.15 -3.14 0.99
N ARG A 37 -12.16 -2.28 0.85
CA ARG A 37 -13.19 -2.11 1.89
C ARG A 37 -13.98 -3.38 2.15
N ALA A 38 -14.25 -4.18 1.11
CA ALA A 38 -15.02 -5.41 1.23
C ALA A 38 -14.20 -6.57 1.81
N GLY A 39 -12.91 -6.66 1.47
CA GLY A 39 -12.05 -7.77 1.85
C GLY A 39 -11.28 -7.59 3.16
N LEU A 40 -11.18 -6.36 3.67
CA LEU A 40 -10.45 -6.08 4.90
C LEU A 40 -11.35 -6.10 6.14
N PRO A 41 -10.78 -6.36 7.33
CA PRO A 41 -11.50 -6.18 8.58
C PRO A 41 -12.07 -4.76 8.71
N SER A 42 -13.30 -4.65 9.24
CA SER A 42 -13.95 -3.34 9.48
C SER A 42 -13.04 -2.39 10.27
N GLY A 43 -13.01 -1.12 9.85
CA GLY A 43 -12.20 -0.07 10.47
C GLY A 43 -10.75 -0.01 10.00
N THR A 44 -10.32 -0.93 9.12
CA THR A 44 -8.96 -0.92 8.56
C THR A 44 -8.76 0.30 7.65
N GLY A 45 -7.76 1.13 7.99
CA GLY A 45 -7.27 2.16 7.10
C GLY A 45 -6.30 1.61 6.06
N VAL A 46 -6.15 2.31 4.95
CA VAL A 46 -5.29 1.90 3.84
C VAL A 46 -4.53 3.11 3.30
N ALA A 47 -3.22 2.97 3.22
CA ALA A 47 -2.34 3.94 2.58
C ALA A 47 -1.46 3.28 1.51
N LEU A 48 -1.21 4.00 0.41
CA LEU A 48 -0.21 3.64 -0.58
C LEU A 48 1.11 4.30 -0.23
N ARG A 49 2.24 3.65 -0.54
CA ARG A 49 3.58 4.22 -0.36
C ARG A 49 4.47 3.97 -1.57
N GLY A 50 5.71 4.43 -1.47
CA GLY A 50 6.76 4.02 -2.37
C GLY A 50 6.58 4.60 -3.76
N SER A 51 6.97 3.84 -4.78
CA SER A 51 7.18 4.38 -6.11
C SER A 51 5.91 4.88 -6.81
N VAL A 52 4.72 4.36 -6.45
CA VAL A 52 3.45 4.84 -7.01
C VAL A 52 3.10 6.26 -6.51
N VAL A 53 3.60 6.64 -5.33
CA VAL A 53 3.37 7.95 -4.70
C VAL A 53 4.45 8.94 -5.13
N THR A 54 5.72 8.53 -5.10
CA THR A 54 6.88 9.38 -5.43
C THR A 54 7.13 9.50 -6.94
N GLY A 55 6.64 8.55 -7.74
CA GLY A 55 6.93 8.41 -9.17
C GLY A 55 8.30 7.80 -9.48
N THR A 56 9.08 7.47 -8.45
CA THR A 56 10.43 6.89 -8.60
C THR A 56 10.67 5.78 -7.58
N ARG A 57 11.44 4.77 -7.97
CA ARG A 57 11.86 3.68 -7.09
C ARG A 57 12.81 4.20 -6.02
N TRP A 58 12.61 3.72 -4.80
CA TRP A 58 13.46 4.10 -3.67
C TRP A 58 14.89 3.55 -3.79
N GLU A 59 15.06 2.34 -4.33
CA GLU A 59 16.35 1.64 -4.37
C GLU A 59 17.39 2.33 -5.26
N ASP A 60 16.99 2.81 -6.43
CA ASP A 60 17.91 3.31 -7.47
C ASP A 60 17.49 4.66 -8.08
N GLY A 61 16.35 5.22 -7.66
CA GLY A 61 15.82 6.48 -8.18
C GLY A 61 15.25 6.38 -9.60
N SER A 62 15.15 5.19 -10.18
CA SER A 62 14.58 4.98 -11.51
C SER A 62 13.09 5.35 -11.55
N PRO A 63 12.54 5.79 -12.70
CA PRO A 63 11.11 6.05 -12.83
C PRO A 63 10.25 4.82 -12.51
N PHE A 64 9.01 5.06 -12.09
CA PHE A 64 8.00 4.02 -12.01
C PHE A 64 7.86 3.27 -13.35
N ASP A 65 7.82 1.94 -13.32
CA ASP A 65 7.80 1.07 -14.51
C ASP A 65 9.01 1.26 -15.47
N ALA A 66 10.19 1.65 -14.97
CA ALA A 66 11.40 1.82 -15.80
C ALA A 66 11.80 0.55 -16.59
N ASP A 67 11.48 -0.65 -16.09
CA ASP A 67 11.76 -1.93 -16.75
C ASP A 67 10.61 -2.40 -17.66
N GLY A 68 9.58 -1.57 -17.83
CA GLY A 68 8.38 -1.88 -18.61
C GLY A 68 7.11 -1.70 -17.79
N LYS A 69 6.00 -1.53 -18.51
CA LYS A 69 4.68 -1.34 -17.91
C LYS A 69 4.30 -2.53 -17.01
N GLY A 70 3.86 -2.24 -15.78
CA GLY A 70 3.43 -3.24 -14.80
C GLY A 70 4.57 -3.91 -14.02
N THR A 71 5.80 -3.38 -14.09
CA THR A 71 6.96 -3.96 -13.39
C THR A 71 7.15 -3.40 -11.98
N SER A 72 6.73 -2.16 -11.73
CA SER A 72 6.66 -1.58 -10.39
C SER A 72 5.45 -2.11 -9.63
N ASP A 73 5.66 -2.42 -8.36
CA ASP A 73 4.66 -2.91 -7.42
C ASP A 73 3.82 -1.78 -6.80
N LEU A 74 2.68 -2.17 -6.22
CA LEU A 74 1.91 -1.34 -5.31
C LEU A 74 2.17 -1.79 -3.88
N ASP A 75 2.86 -0.93 -3.13
CA ASP A 75 3.06 -1.10 -1.70
C ASP A 75 1.87 -0.53 -0.94
N VAL A 76 1.11 -1.42 -0.31
CA VAL A 76 -0.11 -1.10 0.41
C VAL A 76 0.13 -1.30 1.90
N THR A 77 -0.20 -0.27 2.69
CA THR A 77 -0.11 -0.26 4.14
C THR A 77 -1.49 -0.33 4.74
N LEU A 78 -1.79 -1.42 5.44
CA LEU A 78 -3.01 -1.64 6.19
C LEU A 78 -2.83 -1.11 7.61
N ILE A 79 -3.85 -0.43 8.14
CA ILE A 79 -3.74 0.33 9.39
C ILE A 79 -4.84 -0.12 10.33
N GLY A 80 -4.46 -0.65 11.48
CA GLY A 80 -5.37 -1.01 12.56
C GLY A 80 -4.96 -2.29 13.29
N GLY A 81 -5.38 -2.42 14.55
CA GLY A 81 -5.05 -3.60 15.37
C GLY A 81 -5.61 -4.91 14.81
N LYS A 82 -6.87 -4.91 14.36
CA LYS A 82 -7.54 -6.12 13.89
C LYS A 82 -6.93 -6.72 12.61
N VAL A 83 -6.45 -5.88 11.70
CA VAL A 83 -5.79 -6.37 10.47
C VAL A 83 -4.39 -6.94 10.75
N MET A 84 -3.74 -6.49 11.84
CA MET A 84 -2.46 -7.05 12.27
C MET A 84 -2.58 -8.51 12.70
N GLU A 85 -3.73 -8.92 13.24
CA GLU A 85 -4.01 -10.31 13.63
C GLU A 85 -4.06 -11.28 12.43
N CYS A 86 -4.09 -10.75 11.19
CA CYS A 86 -4.05 -11.58 9.99
C CYS A 86 -2.65 -12.15 9.70
N TRP A 87 -1.59 -11.61 10.29
CA TRP A 87 -0.22 -12.12 10.15
C TRP A 87 0.07 -13.21 11.17
N HIS A 88 0.91 -14.17 10.78
CA HIS A 88 1.51 -15.12 11.72
C HIS A 88 2.39 -14.41 12.76
N GLU A 89 2.41 -14.94 13.99
CA GLU A 89 3.01 -14.29 15.16
C GLU A 89 4.51 -13.95 14.99
N ASP A 90 5.24 -14.70 14.18
CA ASP A 90 6.68 -14.51 13.90
C ASP A 90 6.97 -13.65 12.65
N GLU A 91 5.92 -13.12 12.02
CA GLU A 91 5.99 -12.40 10.74
C GLU A 91 5.91 -10.88 10.92
N PHE A 92 6.64 -10.39 11.93
CA PHE A 92 6.77 -8.98 12.28
C PHE A 92 8.22 -8.50 12.21
N TYR A 93 8.44 -7.29 11.70
CA TYR A 93 9.70 -6.57 11.91
C TYR A 93 9.76 -5.98 13.31
N ILE A 94 8.63 -5.46 13.79
CA ILE A 94 8.45 -4.98 15.16
C ILE A 94 7.16 -5.61 15.69
N PRO A 95 7.25 -6.53 16.67
CA PRO A 95 6.08 -7.22 17.22
C PRO A 95 4.96 -6.23 17.58
N SER A 96 3.74 -6.54 17.16
CA SER A 96 2.51 -5.74 17.38
C SER A 96 2.50 -4.33 16.78
N LEU A 97 3.55 -3.90 16.08
CA LEU A 97 3.65 -2.58 15.47
C LEU A 97 3.76 -2.63 13.94
N HIS A 98 4.59 -3.50 13.38
CA HIS A 98 4.86 -3.53 11.95
C HIS A 98 5.18 -4.92 11.42
N THR A 99 4.44 -5.35 10.40
CA THR A 99 4.56 -6.68 9.81
C THR A 99 5.61 -6.76 8.70
N LYS A 100 6.08 -7.97 8.42
CA LYS A 100 6.81 -8.28 7.18
C LYS A 100 5.86 -8.18 5.97
N PRO A 101 6.37 -7.85 4.77
CA PRO A 101 5.54 -7.70 3.58
C PRO A 101 4.97 -9.04 3.12
N LEU A 102 3.65 -9.11 3.06
CA LEU A 102 2.90 -10.16 2.37
C LEU A 102 2.95 -9.85 0.87
N GLY A 103 3.45 -10.78 0.08
CA GLY A 103 3.55 -10.67 -1.37
C GLY A 103 3.86 -12.03 -1.99
N ASP A 104 4.12 -12.05 -3.29
CA ASP A 104 4.33 -13.30 -4.05
C ASP A 104 5.50 -14.16 -3.52
N LYS A 105 6.47 -13.55 -2.82
CA LYS A 105 7.63 -14.26 -2.24
C LYS A 105 7.31 -15.00 -0.94
N ALA A 106 6.23 -14.63 -0.25
CA ALA A 106 5.86 -15.17 1.06
C ALA A 106 4.33 -15.11 1.26
N PRO A 107 3.53 -15.75 0.38
CA PRO A 107 2.06 -15.67 0.44
C PRO A 107 1.46 -16.31 1.71
N GLU A 108 2.21 -17.17 2.38
CA GLU A 108 1.79 -17.93 3.55
C GLU A 108 1.80 -17.12 4.85
N ILE A 109 2.45 -15.96 4.92
CA ILE A 109 2.64 -15.23 6.18
C ILE A 109 1.36 -14.59 6.73
N ALA A 110 0.37 -14.37 5.86
CA ALA A 110 -0.94 -13.83 6.20
C ALA A 110 -2.02 -14.43 5.28
N PRO A 111 -2.33 -15.73 5.44
CA PRO A 111 -3.11 -16.49 4.47
C PRO A 111 -4.54 -15.96 4.31
N ALA A 112 -5.11 -15.36 5.36
CA ALA A 112 -6.44 -14.75 5.33
C ALA A 112 -6.53 -13.54 4.37
N LEU A 113 -5.41 -12.91 4.02
CA LEU A 113 -5.36 -11.73 3.15
C LEU A 113 -4.77 -12.03 1.77
N ASN A 114 -4.11 -13.18 1.58
CA ASN A 114 -3.43 -13.46 0.32
C ASN A 114 -4.41 -13.57 -0.86
N GLU A 115 -5.61 -14.13 -0.65
CA GLU A 115 -6.64 -14.18 -1.71
C GLU A 115 -7.07 -12.78 -2.16
N LEU A 116 -7.30 -11.87 -1.22
CA LEU A 116 -7.61 -10.47 -1.52
C LEU A 116 -6.47 -9.81 -2.29
N ARG A 117 -5.23 -9.97 -1.83
CA ARG A 117 -4.03 -9.43 -2.45
C ARG A 117 -3.88 -9.91 -3.90
N GLU A 118 -4.06 -11.21 -4.16
CA GLU A 118 -3.99 -11.77 -5.51
C GLU A 118 -5.10 -11.24 -6.43
N ASN A 119 -6.32 -11.08 -5.91
CA ASN A 119 -7.42 -10.50 -6.67
C ASN A 119 -7.13 -9.05 -7.06
N LEU A 120 -6.55 -8.25 -6.15
CA LEU A 120 -6.12 -6.89 -6.44
C LEU A 120 -4.98 -6.86 -7.45
N GLN A 121 -4.00 -7.76 -7.33
CA GLN A 121 -2.91 -7.91 -8.31
C GLN A 121 -3.43 -8.24 -9.70
N ARG A 122 -4.47 -9.08 -9.82
CA ARG A 122 -5.15 -9.36 -11.10
C ARG A 122 -5.87 -8.11 -11.65
N LEU A 123 -6.49 -7.32 -10.78
CA LEU A 123 -7.16 -6.08 -11.15
C LEU A 123 -6.16 -5.05 -11.72
N VAL A 124 -5.08 -4.76 -10.99
CA VAL A 124 -4.11 -3.71 -11.35
C VAL A 124 -3.00 -4.19 -12.29
N ARG A 125 -2.91 -5.51 -12.55
CA ARG A 125 -1.94 -6.15 -13.45
C ARG A 125 -0.48 -5.85 -13.13
N ARG A 126 -0.19 -5.65 -11.85
CA ARG A 126 1.15 -5.42 -11.30
C ARG A 126 1.22 -6.04 -9.90
N PRO A 127 2.42 -6.34 -9.38
CA PRO A 127 2.54 -6.93 -8.05
C PRO A 127 1.90 -6.03 -6.99
N VAL A 128 1.22 -6.64 -6.02
CA VAL A 128 0.66 -5.94 -4.87
C VAL A 128 1.23 -6.56 -3.60
N ASN A 129 1.82 -5.72 -2.76
CA ASN A 129 2.39 -6.11 -1.48
C ASN A 129 1.61 -5.46 -0.35
N PHE A 130 1.29 -6.24 0.68
CA PHE A 130 0.65 -5.75 1.89
C PHE A 130 1.65 -5.71 3.04
N GLN A 131 1.66 -4.61 3.77
CA GLN A 131 2.21 -4.54 5.12
C GLN A 131 1.15 -3.98 6.04
N ALA A 132 1.16 -4.37 7.30
CA ALA A 132 0.26 -3.81 8.30
C ALA A 132 1.02 -3.03 9.37
N THR A 133 0.33 -2.06 9.95
CA THR A 133 0.73 -1.40 11.18
C THR A 133 -0.47 -1.15 12.09
N SER A 134 -0.25 -1.20 13.41
CA SER A 134 -1.31 -0.95 14.38
C SER A 134 -1.63 0.54 14.56
N ASN A 135 -0.71 1.46 14.25
CA ASN A 135 -0.91 2.90 14.40
C ASN A 135 -0.07 3.69 13.39
N MET A 136 -0.73 4.46 12.51
CA MET A 136 -0.05 5.22 11.46
C MET A 136 0.92 6.29 11.99
N ILE A 137 0.59 6.97 13.10
CA ILE A 137 1.46 8.02 13.66
C ILE A 137 2.75 7.39 14.19
N LEU A 138 2.64 6.32 14.96
CA LEU A 138 3.80 5.60 15.47
C LEU A 138 4.63 5.02 14.33
N PHE A 139 3.96 4.47 13.32
CA PHE A 139 4.60 3.93 12.13
C PHE A 139 5.38 4.99 11.34
N ALA A 140 4.75 6.14 11.07
CA ALA A 140 5.40 7.26 10.38
C ALA A 140 6.61 7.78 11.17
N ARG A 141 6.49 7.89 12.50
CA ARG A 141 7.57 8.37 13.38
C ARG A 141 8.74 7.41 13.48
N ASP A 142 8.46 6.12 13.68
CA ASP A 142 9.46 5.13 14.11
C ASP A 142 9.97 4.26 12.95
N VAL A 143 9.27 4.24 11.80
CA VAL A 143 9.60 3.36 10.67
C VAL A 143 9.72 4.12 9.35
N ILE A 144 8.74 4.94 8.97
CA ILE A 144 8.74 5.63 7.67
C ILE A 144 9.58 6.92 7.67
N PHE A 145 10.83 6.90 8.14
CA PHE A 145 11.68 8.11 8.19
C PHE A 145 11.66 8.90 6.86
N ASP A 146 10.85 9.97 6.84
CA ASP A 146 10.65 10.90 5.72
C ASP A 146 10.14 10.28 4.39
N GLN A 147 9.61 9.04 4.39
CA GLN A 147 9.05 8.48 3.15
C GLN A 147 7.57 8.90 2.97
N PRO A 148 7.21 9.42 1.80
CA PRO A 148 5.84 9.82 1.49
C PRO A 148 4.87 8.64 1.43
N TYR A 149 3.65 8.87 1.92
CA TYR A 149 2.52 7.96 1.79
C TYR A 149 1.25 8.74 1.42
N PHE A 150 0.24 8.03 0.91
CA PHE A 150 -1.05 8.61 0.57
C PHE A 150 -2.18 7.73 1.07
N THR A 151 -3.00 8.26 1.99
CA THR A 151 -4.16 7.55 2.53
C THR A 151 -5.28 7.50 1.48
N ILE A 152 -5.77 6.30 1.19
CA ILE A 152 -6.87 6.06 0.24
C ILE A 152 -8.16 5.60 0.95
N ILE A 153 -8.03 5.06 2.16
CA ILE A 153 -9.15 4.70 3.04
C ILE A 153 -8.74 5.11 4.46
N ASP A 154 -9.54 5.96 5.10
CA ASP A 154 -9.30 6.36 6.48
C ASP A 154 -9.52 5.18 7.44
N ALA A 155 -8.64 5.04 8.43
CA ALA A 155 -8.90 4.15 9.55
C ALA A 155 -10.06 4.71 10.38
N ALA A 156 -10.90 3.83 10.91
CA ALA A 156 -11.88 4.27 11.91
C ALA A 156 -11.14 4.74 13.17
N GLU A 157 -11.53 5.89 13.73
CA GLU A 157 -11.10 6.29 15.07
C GLU A 157 -11.65 5.24 16.06
N ASP A 158 -10.74 4.46 16.66
CA ASP A 158 -10.92 3.51 17.75
C ASP A 158 -12.08 2.49 17.62
N ALA A 159 -11.69 1.23 17.36
CA ALA A 159 -12.38 0.07 17.92
C ALA A 159 -11.49 -0.54 19.01
#